data_AF-F0SSL9-F1
#
_entry.id   AF-F0SSL9-F1
#
_cell.length_a   1.000
_cell.length_b   1.000
_cell.length_c   1.000
_cell.angle_alpha   90.00
_cell.angle_beta   90.00
_cell.angle_gamma   90.00
#
_symmetry.space_group_name_H-M   'P 1'
#
loop_
_entity.id
_entity.type
_entity.pdbx_description
1 polymer ?
#
loop_
_entity_poly.entity_id
_entity_poly.type
_entity_poly.pdbx_seq_one_letter_code
_entity_poly.pdbx_strand_id
1 'polypeptide(L)'
;MSGYFSRARSARNAINPDTNTPNHSDNSDRLIRRRGPGLPESLLWFVGAWGVHFLGLLFTAGLLIAVLLSSGMPWNPLELGEFLETQQLTLLAGEQFWFVLLALTAAWLRLGGNLSAKLGSRPLAGEHVFLLTCLIVPLATVCSVFHASLMQGWALLLERVPELAWLDSAQAMEVMQSLGQSQPTWALLLVFAVAPALGEELIFRGVIGRGLVARWGMIPGILLTSVLFAAAHVHPVHALAVLPMGIVLHYVYYTTKSFWAPLYLHFGNNAFAVLMSGPLSAHGGDGEITFSALLTVLLSLVVFLAFLWQTRVRYVLEDGEEWSDGGLTLELPTEVPLHRSYSCLSWHLSLGGLVPLVGFLIAYSAHL
;
A
#
# COMPACT_ATOMS: atom_id res chain seq x y z
N MET A 1 -28.92 32.41 -57.65
CA MET A 1 -28.70 31.20 -58.47
C MET A 1 -27.32 31.30 -59.11
N SER A 2 -26.50 30.25 -58.96
CA SER A 2 -25.17 30.02 -59.58
C SER A 2 -24.07 31.02 -59.19
N GLY A 3 -22.94 30.69 -58.55
CA GLY A 3 -22.13 29.48 -58.61
C GLY A 3 -21.17 29.57 -59.80
N TYR A 4 -19.86 29.74 -59.57
CA TYR A 4 -18.77 28.86 -60.03
C TYR A 4 -17.36 29.47 -59.86
N PHE A 5 -16.56 28.77 -59.06
CA PHE A 5 -15.10 28.60 -58.98
C PHE A 5 -14.15 29.32 -59.96
N SER A 6 -13.05 29.85 -59.42
CA SER A 6 -11.73 29.87 -60.07
C SER A 6 -10.57 29.83 -59.06
N ARG A 7 -9.55 29.05 -59.42
CA ARG A 7 -8.40 28.53 -58.66
C ARG A 7 -7.30 29.55 -58.28
N ALA A 8 -6.79 29.36 -57.05
CA ALA A 8 -5.40 29.08 -56.63
C ALA A 8 -4.15 29.82 -57.19
N ARG A 9 -3.36 30.30 -56.19
CA ARG A 9 -1.89 30.41 -56.04
C ARG A 9 -1.09 31.44 -56.87
N SER A 10 -0.41 32.35 -56.18
CA SER A 10 1.08 32.39 -56.08
C SER A 10 1.59 33.71 -55.49
N ALA A 11 2.30 33.65 -54.35
CA ALA A 11 3.43 34.50 -53.90
C ALA A 11 3.65 34.20 -52.39
N ARG A 12 4.56 33.31 -51.98
CA ARG A 12 6.02 33.48 -51.77
C ARG A 12 6.42 34.74 -50.99
N ASN A 13 7.18 34.47 -49.91
CA ASN A 13 8.00 35.34 -49.04
C ASN A 13 7.22 35.96 -47.87
N ALA A 14 7.62 35.82 -46.60
CA ALA A 14 8.97 35.69 -46.05
C ALA A 14 9.03 34.72 -44.85
N ILE A 15 10.12 33.96 -44.80
CA ILE A 15 10.54 33.18 -43.64
C ILE A 15 11.12 34.17 -42.63
N ASN A 16 10.56 34.23 -41.43
CA ASN A 16 11.16 34.88 -40.27
C ASN A 16 11.78 33.77 -39.39
N PRO A 17 13.11 33.72 -39.18
CA PRO A 17 13.75 32.65 -38.43
C PRO A 17 13.97 33.08 -36.99
N ASP A 18 12.93 33.25 -36.18
CA ASP A 18 13.09 33.51 -34.73
C ASP A 18 11.80 33.29 -33.93
N THR A 19 11.25 32.08 -34.02
CA THR A 19 10.30 31.59 -33.01
C THR A 19 10.80 30.25 -32.49
N ASN A 20 11.54 30.31 -31.37
CA ASN A 20 11.80 29.17 -30.50
C ASN A 20 10.50 28.73 -29.80
N THR A 21 9.49 28.33 -30.59
CA THR A 21 8.36 27.55 -30.07
C THR A 21 8.86 26.11 -29.96
N PRO A 22 8.95 25.53 -28.75
CA PRO A 22 9.33 24.13 -28.61
C PRO A 22 8.30 23.29 -29.38
N ASN A 23 8.80 22.46 -30.29
CA ASN A 23 7.96 21.61 -31.13
C ASN A 23 7.18 20.64 -30.21
N HIS A 24 5.84 20.74 -30.20
CA HIS A 24 4.99 19.93 -29.31
C HIS A 24 5.22 18.42 -29.45
N SER A 25 5.74 17.96 -30.59
CA SER A 25 6.07 16.55 -30.86
C SER A 25 7.36 16.05 -30.17
N ASP A 26 8.33 16.93 -29.89
CA ASP A 26 9.58 16.54 -29.22
C ASP A 26 9.41 16.44 -27.69
N ASN A 27 8.46 17.21 -27.14
CA ASN A 27 8.07 17.11 -25.73
C ASN A 27 7.30 15.82 -25.43
N SER A 28 6.42 15.35 -26.32
CA SER A 28 5.71 14.07 -26.13
C SER A 28 6.67 12.88 -26.12
N ASP A 29 7.67 12.85 -27.01
CA ASP A 29 8.64 11.75 -27.08
C ASP A 29 9.64 11.76 -25.92
N ARG A 30 9.95 12.93 -25.35
CA ARG A 30 10.70 13.05 -24.09
C ARG A 30 9.88 12.67 -22.86
N LEU A 31 8.59 13.02 -22.82
CA LEU A 31 7.66 12.67 -21.75
C LEU A 31 7.39 11.16 -21.68
N ILE A 32 7.32 10.48 -22.84
CA ILE A 32 7.14 9.02 -22.95
C ILE A 32 8.38 8.24 -22.46
N ARG A 33 9.58 8.83 -22.49
CA ARG A 33 10.83 8.06 -22.37
C ARG A 33 11.25 7.64 -20.97
N ARG A 34 10.83 8.23 -19.85
CA ARG A 34 11.35 7.81 -18.52
C ARG A 34 10.45 8.14 -17.33
N ARG A 35 9.56 7.23 -16.91
CA ARG A 35 8.95 7.28 -15.57
C ARG A 35 8.77 5.87 -14.99
N GLY A 36 9.66 5.51 -14.06
CA GLY A 36 9.59 4.30 -13.22
C GLY A 36 9.90 2.93 -13.87
N PRO A 37 9.98 1.87 -13.03
CA PRO A 37 10.28 0.51 -13.47
C PRO A 37 9.28 -0.01 -14.51
N GLY A 38 9.77 -0.73 -15.51
CA GLY A 38 8.91 -1.56 -16.37
C GLY A 38 8.62 -2.92 -15.72
N LEU A 39 7.78 -3.76 -16.34
CA LEU A 39 7.44 -5.08 -15.78
C LEU A 39 8.66 -5.91 -15.35
N PRO A 40 9.72 -6.06 -16.16
CA PRO A 40 10.86 -6.88 -15.76
C PRO A 40 11.55 -6.31 -14.51
N GLU A 41 11.69 -4.99 -14.44
CA GLU A 41 12.26 -4.33 -13.28
C GLU A 41 11.35 -4.46 -12.05
N SER A 42 10.03 -4.31 -12.21
CA SER A 42 9.06 -4.50 -11.14
C SER A 42 9.09 -5.92 -10.57
N LEU A 43 9.25 -6.94 -11.42
CA LEU A 43 9.43 -8.32 -10.99
C LEU A 43 10.76 -8.53 -10.25
N LEU A 44 11.84 -7.84 -10.67
CA LEU A 44 13.11 -7.85 -9.92
C LEU A 44 12.96 -7.17 -8.55
N TRP A 45 12.21 -6.08 -8.44
CA TRP A 45 11.88 -5.48 -7.14
C TRP A 45 11.08 -6.42 -6.26
N PHE A 46 10.08 -7.10 -6.84
CA PHE A 46 9.25 -8.08 -6.14
C PHE A 46 10.09 -9.25 -5.61
N VAL A 47 10.83 -9.94 -6.47
CA VAL A 47 11.73 -11.05 -6.06
C VAL A 47 12.84 -10.56 -5.15
N GLY A 48 13.36 -9.35 -5.39
CA GLY A 48 14.37 -8.71 -4.57
C GLY A 48 13.90 -8.49 -3.13
N ALA A 49 12.62 -8.14 -2.92
CA ALA A 49 12.05 -8.00 -1.58
C ALA A 49 12.17 -9.32 -0.78
N TRP A 50 11.80 -10.45 -1.38
CA TRP A 50 11.99 -11.78 -0.79
C TRP A 50 13.46 -12.09 -0.49
N GLY A 51 14.35 -11.79 -1.44
CA GLY A 51 15.78 -11.97 -1.25
C GLY A 51 16.30 -11.16 -0.05
N VAL A 52 15.81 -9.94 0.13
CA VAL A 52 16.15 -9.08 1.26
C VAL A 52 15.62 -9.64 2.59
N HIS A 53 14.35 -10.09 2.64
CA HIS A 53 13.80 -10.76 3.84
C HIS A 53 14.64 -12.00 4.22
N PHE A 54 14.96 -12.84 3.23
CA PHE A 54 15.79 -14.03 3.44
C PHE A 54 17.20 -13.69 3.96
N LEU A 55 17.88 -12.71 3.34
CA LEU A 55 19.19 -12.25 3.80
C LEU A 55 19.11 -11.65 5.20
N GLY A 56 18.10 -10.83 5.49
CA GLY A 56 17.88 -10.23 6.80
C GLY A 56 17.71 -11.28 7.90
N LEU A 57 16.96 -12.35 7.61
CA LEU A 57 16.81 -13.49 8.50
C LEU A 57 18.16 -14.21 8.73
N LEU A 58 18.91 -14.49 7.66
CA LEU A 58 20.24 -15.13 7.78
C LEU A 58 21.23 -14.29 8.59
N PHE A 59 21.28 -12.98 8.37
CA PHE A 59 22.15 -12.08 9.13
C PHE A 59 21.77 -12.05 10.60
N THR A 60 20.48 -11.96 10.91
CA THR A 60 19.99 -11.91 12.29
C THR A 60 20.22 -13.23 13.01
N ALA A 61 19.93 -14.36 12.35
CA ALA A 61 20.23 -15.68 12.88
C ALA A 61 21.74 -15.86 13.11
N GLY A 62 22.58 -15.47 12.15
CA GLY A 62 24.04 -15.52 12.29
C GLY A 62 24.56 -14.71 13.48
N LEU A 63 23.98 -13.53 13.74
CA LEU A 63 24.32 -12.72 14.90
C LEU A 63 23.92 -13.41 16.21
N LEU A 64 22.71 -13.97 16.28
CA LEU A 64 22.24 -14.71 17.45
C LEU A 64 23.10 -15.95 17.73
N ILE A 65 23.50 -16.67 16.67
CA ILE A 65 24.43 -17.80 16.77
C ILE A 65 25.78 -17.33 17.30
N ALA A 66 26.33 -16.24 16.77
CA ALA A 66 27.60 -15.69 17.28
C ALA A 66 27.51 -15.30 18.77
N VAL A 67 26.38 -14.73 19.20
CA VAL A 67 26.11 -14.43 20.62
C VAL A 67 26.10 -15.72 21.44
N LEU A 68 25.37 -16.76 21.01
CA LEU A 68 25.33 -18.05 21.71
C LEU A 68 26.73 -18.67 21.81
N LEU A 69 27.49 -18.70 20.72
CA LEU A 69 28.87 -19.21 20.70
C LEU A 69 29.79 -18.42 21.64
N SER A 70 29.58 -17.11 21.78
CA SER A 70 30.35 -16.26 22.69
C SER A 70 29.94 -16.37 24.16
N SER A 71 28.78 -16.95 24.47
CA SER A 71 28.26 -17.04 25.84
C SER A 71 28.99 -18.05 26.72
N GLY A 72 29.76 -18.97 26.12
CA GLY A 72 30.41 -20.08 26.82
C GLY A 72 29.45 -21.19 27.26
N MET A 73 28.16 -21.09 26.91
CA MET A 73 27.18 -22.15 27.15
C MET A 73 27.50 -23.36 26.26
N PRO A 74 27.41 -24.60 26.78
CA PRO A 74 27.39 -25.79 25.94
C PRO A 74 26.25 -25.68 24.93
N TRP A 75 26.48 -26.12 23.70
CA TRP A 75 25.46 -26.14 22.67
C TRP A 75 25.58 -27.39 21.82
N ASN A 76 24.42 -27.87 21.36
CA ASN A 76 24.27 -28.89 20.32
C ASN A 76 23.19 -28.43 19.30
N PRO A 77 22.98 -29.13 18.17
CA PRO A 77 21.99 -28.71 17.18
C PRO A 77 20.54 -28.60 17.69
N LEU A 78 20.16 -29.41 18.70
CA LEU A 78 18.84 -29.34 19.31
C LEU A 78 18.71 -28.08 20.18
N GLU A 79 19.68 -27.84 21.06
CA GLU A 79 19.75 -26.64 21.92
C GLU A 79 19.82 -25.36 21.09
N LEU A 80 20.47 -25.42 19.92
CA LEU A 80 20.50 -24.31 18.97
C LEU A 80 19.11 -24.00 18.40
N GLY A 81 18.36 -25.03 18.03
CA GLY A 81 16.98 -24.90 17.55
C GLY A 81 16.09 -24.28 18.61
N GLU A 82 16.11 -24.83 19.82
CA GLU A 82 15.36 -24.30 20.97
C GLU A 82 15.74 -22.84 21.27
N PHE A 83 17.04 -22.51 21.24
CA PHE A 83 17.49 -21.14 21.42
C PHE A 83 16.90 -20.20 20.37
N LEU A 84 16.97 -20.55 19.08
CA LEU A 84 16.40 -19.71 18.02
C LEU A 84 14.87 -19.58 18.12
N GLU A 85 14.17 -20.62 18.52
CA GLU A 85 12.72 -20.59 18.80
C GLU A 85 12.39 -19.60 19.92
N THR A 86 13.16 -19.58 21.01
CA THR A 86 12.97 -18.57 22.08
C THR A 86 13.26 -17.14 21.63
N GLN A 87 14.04 -16.98 20.56
CA GLN A 87 14.42 -15.69 19.98
C GLN A 87 13.58 -15.30 18.76
N GLN A 88 12.41 -15.91 18.55
CA GLN A 88 11.58 -15.69 17.36
C GLN A 88 11.24 -14.21 17.12
N LEU A 89 10.86 -13.46 18.16
CA LEU A 89 10.60 -12.01 18.01
C LEU A 89 11.87 -11.25 17.59
N THR A 90 13.02 -11.59 18.16
CA THR A 90 14.31 -10.96 17.82
C THR A 90 14.70 -11.27 16.37
N LEU A 91 14.49 -12.51 15.92
CA LEU A 91 14.70 -12.93 14.53
C LEU A 91 13.84 -12.10 13.57
N LEU A 92 12.53 -12.00 13.84
CA LEU A 92 11.61 -11.20 13.03
C LEU A 92 11.95 -9.71 13.07
N ALA A 93 12.30 -9.16 14.24
CA ALA A 93 12.67 -7.76 14.36
C ALA A 93 13.95 -7.43 13.58
N GLY A 94 14.97 -8.28 13.65
CA GLY A 94 16.20 -8.10 12.88
C GLY A 94 15.96 -8.25 11.38
N GLU A 95 15.18 -9.25 10.98
CA GLU A 95 14.73 -9.46 9.60
C GLU A 95 14.04 -8.19 9.05
N GLN A 96 13.02 -7.69 9.74
CA GLN A 96 12.28 -6.48 9.38
C GLN A 96 13.17 -5.23 9.35
N PHE A 97 14.12 -5.11 10.28
CA PHE A 97 15.10 -4.02 10.28
C PHE A 97 15.95 -4.02 9.01
N TRP A 98 16.50 -5.17 8.64
CA TRP A 98 17.28 -5.31 7.40
C TRP A 98 16.43 -5.06 6.16
N PHE A 99 15.18 -5.54 6.16
CA PHE A 99 14.24 -5.29 5.09
C PHE A 99 14.02 -3.80 4.85
N VAL A 100 13.62 -3.06 5.88
CA VAL A 100 13.40 -1.62 5.78
C VAL A 100 14.68 -0.88 5.37
N LEU A 101 15.81 -1.20 5.98
CA LEU A 101 17.09 -0.54 5.70
C LEU A 101 17.52 -0.72 4.23
N LEU A 102 17.47 -1.96 3.74
CA LEU A 102 17.90 -2.30 2.38
C LEU A 102 16.88 -1.81 1.34
N ALA A 103 15.58 -1.92 1.61
CA ALA A 103 14.53 -1.36 0.77
C ALA A 103 14.66 0.16 0.64
N LEU A 104 14.88 0.86 1.76
CA LEU A 104 15.10 2.30 1.81
C LEU A 104 16.33 2.71 0.99
N THR A 105 17.44 2.03 1.22
CA THR A 105 18.71 2.29 0.51
C THR A 105 18.55 2.06 -0.99
N ALA A 106 17.99 0.92 -1.38
CA ALA A 106 17.78 0.58 -2.78
C ALA A 106 16.82 1.57 -3.47
N ALA A 107 15.71 1.92 -2.83
CA ALA A 107 14.76 2.87 -3.38
C ALA A 107 15.36 4.27 -3.48
N TRP A 108 16.13 4.69 -2.47
CA TRP A 108 16.85 5.96 -2.46
C TRP A 108 17.82 6.06 -3.65
N LEU A 109 18.64 5.03 -3.85
CA LEU A 109 19.55 4.94 -5.00
C LEU A 109 18.78 4.96 -6.32
N ARG A 110 17.73 4.16 -6.43
CA ARG A 110 16.91 4.05 -7.64
C ARG A 110 16.19 5.34 -8.02
N LEU A 111 15.84 6.15 -7.03
CA LEU A 111 15.11 7.41 -7.17
C LEU A 111 16.03 8.64 -7.15
N GLY A 112 17.34 8.44 -7.33
CA GLY A 112 18.31 9.52 -7.50
C GLY A 112 18.51 10.36 -6.23
N GLY A 113 18.33 9.75 -5.07
CA GLY A 113 18.54 10.37 -3.77
C GLY A 113 17.45 11.32 -3.28
N ASN A 114 16.36 11.49 -4.03
CA ASN A 114 15.29 12.43 -3.70
C ASN A 114 13.93 11.73 -3.51
N LEU A 115 13.86 10.87 -2.49
CA LEU A 115 12.63 10.14 -2.14
C LEU A 115 11.45 11.08 -1.87
N SER A 116 11.66 12.14 -1.08
CA SER A 116 10.60 13.05 -0.66
C SER A 116 9.87 13.69 -1.86
N ALA A 117 10.62 14.22 -2.82
CA ALA A 117 10.03 14.83 -4.02
C ALA A 117 9.36 13.79 -4.93
N LYS A 118 9.96 12.60 -5.06
CA LYS A 118 9.48 11.55 -5.98
C LYS A 118 8.29 10.76 -5.47
N LEU A 119 8.20 10.57 -4.16
CA LEU A 119 7.09 9.89 -3.51
C LEU A 119 5.95 10.83 -3.13
N GLY A 120 6.21 12.14 -3.12
CA GLY A 120 5.25 13.14 -2.64
C GLY A 120 5.09 13.07 -1.13
N SER A 121 6.17 13.17 -0.36
CA SER A 121 6.15 13.09 1.12
C SER A 121 5.57 14.35 1.79
N ARG A 122 4.36 14.73 1.40
CA ARG A 122 3.67 15.94 1.84
C ARG A 122 2.78 15.66 3.05
N PRO A 123 2.68 16.59 4.02
CA PRO A 123 1.72 16.46 5.10
C PRO A 123 0.30 16.22 4.59
N LEU A 124 -0.46 15.38 5.28
CA LEU A 124 -1.85 15.10 4.98
C LEU A 124 -2.73 16.24 5.47
N ALA A 125 -3.78 16.58 4.70
CA ALA A 125 -4.82 17.47 5.19
C ALA A 125 -5.57 16.80 6.35
N GLY A 126 -6.05 17.58 7.32
CA GLY A 126 -6.76 17.03 8.48
C GLY A 126 -7.99 16.19 8.09
N GLU A 127 -8.68 16.59 7.02
CA GLU A 127 -9.80 15.84 6.42
C GLU A 127 -9.37 14.45 5.92
N HIS A 128 -8.20 14.35 5.26
CA HIS A 128 -7.66 13.06 4.83
C HIS A 128 -7.25 12.21 6.02
N VAL A 129 -6.62 12.79 7.06
CA VAL A 129 -6.30 12.05 8.28
C VAL A 129 -7.57 11.47 8.90
N PHE A 130 -8.62 12.27 9.07
CA PHE A 130 -9.90 11.81 9.59
C PHE A 130 -10.49 10.67 8.76
N LEU A 131 -10.58 10.85 7.43
CA LEU A 131 -11.12 9.83 6.52
C LEU A 131 -10.32 8.53 6.55
N LEU A 132 -8.98 8.62 6.56
CA LEU A 132 -8.10 7.46 6.64
C LEU A 132 -8.27 6.72 7.97
N THR A 133 -8.38 7.43 9.09
CA THR A 133 -8.66 6.83 10.40
C THR A 133 -10.00 6.11 10.41
N CYS A 134 -11.05 6.72 9.86
CA CYS A 134 -12.37 6.10 9.72
C CYS A 134 -12.36 4.88 8.78
N LEU A 135 -11.39 4.78 7.87
CA LEU A 135 -11.26 3.68 6.93
C LEU A 135 -10.57 2.45 7.54
N ILE A 136 -9.76 2.61 8.59
CA ILE A 136 -8.96 1.52 9.19
C ILE A 136 -9.84 0.33 9.57
N VAL A 137 -10.85 0.54 10.42
CA VAL A 137 -11.64 -0.58 10.96
C VAL A 137 -12.51 -1.22 9.87
N PRO A 138 -13.26 -0.46 9.04
CA PRO A 138 -14.04 -1.09 7.97
C PRO A 138 -13.19 -1.92 7.01
N LEU A 139 -12.02 -1.42 6.64
CA LEU A 139 -11.11 -2.12 5.74
C LEU A 139 -10.52 -3.38 6.38
N ALA A 140 -10.08 -3.29 7.63
CA ALA A 140 -9.56 -4.42 8.39
C ALA A 140 -10.64 -5.51 8.57
N THR A 141 -11.88 -5.12 8.91
CA THR A 141 -13.00 -6.05 9.06
C THR A 141 -13.34 -6.74 7.75
N VAL A 142 -13.38 -6.01 6.62
CA VAL A 142 -13.63 -6.63 5.30
C VAL A 142 -12.53 -7.65 4.96
N CYS A 143 -11.26 -7.31 5.17
CA CYS A 143 -10.15 -8.23 4.91
C CYS A 143 -10.21 -9.45 5.83
N SER A 144 -10.57 -9.27 7.11
CA SER A 144 -10.70 -10.34 8.10
C SER A 144 -11.85 -11.31 7.78
N VAL A 145 -13.04 -10.79 7.48
CA VAL A 145 -14.21 -11.61 7.08
C VAL A 145 -13.91 -12.36 5.78
N PHE A 146 -13.23 -11.71 4.83
CA PHE A 146 -12.86 -12.36 3.58
C PHE A 146 -11.82 -13.47 3.81
N HIS A 147 -10.81 -13.23 4.66
CA HIS A 147 -9.84 -14.24 5.09
C HIS A 147 -10.54 -15.45 5.74
N ALA A 148 -11.43 -15.21 6.71
CA ALA A 148 -12.16 -16.28 7.40
C ALA A 148 -13.02 -17.12 6.43
N SER A 149 -13.64 -16.47 5.45
CA SER A 149 -14.41 -17.16 4.40
C SER A 149 -13.51 -18.01 3.49
N LEU A 150 -12.34 -17.48 3.11
CA LEU A 150 -11.36 -18.20 2.31
C LEU A 150 -10.74 -19.38 3.08
N MET A 151 -10.52 -19.25 4.39
CA MET A 151 -10.00 -20.34 5.24
C MET A 151 -10.96 -21.53 5.30
N GLN A 152 -12.28 -21.31 5.30
CA GLN A 152 -13.25 -22.41 5.20
C GLN A 152 -13.09 -23.18 3.88
N GLY A 153 -12.94 -22.46 2.76
CA GLY A 153 -12.68 -23.08 1.46
C GLY A 153 -11.33 -23.79 1.39
N TRP A 154 -10.32 -23.25 2.06
CA TRP A 154 -8.99 -23.83 2.17
C TRP A 154 -9.00 -25.15 2.95
N ALA A 155 -9.72 -25.20 4.08
CA ALA A 155 -9.88 -26.45 4.85
C ALA A 155 -10.48 -27.57 3.99
N LEU A 156 -11.55 -27.27 3.23
CA LEU A 156 -12.16 -28.22 2.29
C LEU A 156 -11.22 -28.64 1.15
N LEU A 157 -10.31 -27.75 0.74
CA LEU A 157 -9.29 -28.07 -0.26
C LEU A 157 -8.22 -29.01 0.32
N LEU A 158 -7.76 -28.77 1.55
CA LEU A 158 -6.76 -29.60 2.22
C LEU A 158 -7.27 -31.03 2.50
N GLU A 159 -8.57 -31.21 2.75
CA GLU A 159 -9.18 -32.55 2.81
C GLU A 159 -8.99 -33.35 1.51
N ARG A 160 -8.91 -32.66 0.36
CA ARG A 160 -8.74 -33.27 -0.97
C ARG A 160 -7.29 -33.33 -1.42
N VAL A 161 -6.46 -32.39 -0.97
CA VAL A 161 -5.04 -32.27 -1.34
C VAL A 161 -4.20 -32.01 -0.09
N PRO A 162 -3.98 -33.03 0.77
CA PRO A 162 -3.25 -32.87 2.02
C PRO A 162 -1.79 -32.42 1.82
N GLU A 163 -1.22 -32.64 0.63
CA GLU A 163 0.13 -32.22 0.27
C GLU A 163 0.31 -30.69 0.25
N LEU A 164 -0.77 -29.91 0.35
CA LEU A 164 -0.71 -28.45 0.44
C LEU A 164 -0.62 -27.95 1.89
N ALA A 165 -0.79 -28.80 2.90
CA ALA A 165 -0.84 -28.39 4.31
C ALA A 165 0.46 -27.72 4.81
N TRP A 166 1.60 -27.96 4.16
CA TRP A 166 2.85 -27.27 4.51
C TRP A 166 2.76 -25.75 4.28
N LEU A 167 1.84 -25.25 3.44
CA LEU A 167 1.64 -23.83 3.22
C LEU A 167 1.07 -23.12 4.46
N ASP A 168 0.39 -23.84 5.36
CA ASP A 168 -0.13 -23.25 6.60
C ASP A 168 1.02 -22.77 7.50
N SER A 169 2.18 -23.43 7.46
CA SER A 169 3.38 -22.99 8.20
C SER A 169 3.92 -21.62 7.77
N ALA A 170 3.53 -21.14 6.58
CA ALA A 170 3.91 -19.82 6.07
C ALA A 170 2.91 -18.71 6.48
N GLN A 171 1.95 -19.00 7.36
CA GLN A 171 0.94 -18.04 7.80
C GLN A 171 1.46 -17.11 8.90
N ALA A 172 1.78 -15.87 8.53
CA ALA A 172 2.27 -14.85 9.46
C ALA A 172 1.30 -14.56 10.63
N MET A 173 0.00 -14.74 10.43
CA MET A 173 -1.04 -14.53 11.45
C MET A 173 -0.88 -15.50 12.64
N GLU A 174 -0.52 -16.76 12.38
CA GLU A 174 -0.31 -17.77 13.43
C GLU A 174 0.89 -17.41 14.31
N VAL A 175 1.98 -17.00 13.68
CA VAL A 175 3.18 -16.50 14.38
C VAL A 175 2.87 -15.23 15.19
N MET A 176 2.10 -14.31 14.63
CA MET A 176 1.70 -13.10 15.35
C MET A 176 0.81 -13.42 16.56
N GLN A 177 -0.10 -14.39 16.43
CA GLN A 177 -0.98 -14.82 17.53
C GLN A 177 -0.20 -15.52 18.65
N SER A 178 0.77 -16.38 18.32
CA SER A 178 1.60 -17.07 19.32
C SER A 178 2.48 -16.09 20.10
N LEU A 179 3.02 -15.06 19.44
CA LEU A 179 3.78 -13.98 20.07
C LEU A 179 2.87 -12.97 20.80
N GLY A 180 1.63 -12.80 20.35
CA GLY A 180 0.65 -11.82 20.85
C GLY A 180 0.40 -11.87 22.35
N GLN A 181 0.45 -13.07 22.94
CA GLN A 181 0.19 -13.29 24.37
C GLN A 181 1.46 -13.25 25.24
N SER A 182 2.64 -13.40 24.62
CA SER A 182 3.91 -13.57 25.34
C SER A 182 4.86 -12.39 25.21
N GLN A 183 4.63 -11.52 24.22
CA GLN A 183 5.52 -10.41 23.88
C GLN A 183 4.88 -9.04 24.15
N PRO A 184 5.69 -8.00 24.43
CA PRO A 184 5.16 -6.67 24.65
C PRO A 184 4.56 -6.10 23.36
N THR A 185 3.35 -5.55 23.45
CA THR A 185 2.59 -5.02 22.30
C THR A 185 3.36 -3.99 21.47
N TRP A 186 4.18 -3.14 22.09
CA TRP A 186 4.97 -2.15 21.36
C TRP A 186 5.98 -2.80 20.41
N ALA A 187 6.56 -3.95 20.79
CA ALA A 187 7.52 -4.66 19.94
C ALA A 187 6.80 -5.33 18.77
N LEU A 188 5.63 -5.91 19.03
CA LEU A 188 4.77 -6.47 17.98
C LEU A 188 4.32 -5.40 16.98
N LEU A 189 3.97 -4.19 17.45
CA LEU A 189 3.63 -3.08 16.57
C LEU A 189 4.80 -2.67 15.68
N LEU A 190 6.04 -2.68 16.19
CA LEU A 190 7.21 -2.38 15.36
C LEU A 190 7.42 -3.42 14.26
N VAL A 191 7.32 -4.70 14.60
CA VAL A 191 7.61 -5.83 13.71
C VAL A 191 6.50 -6.10 12.70
N PHE A 192 5.24 -6.07 13.12
CA PHE A 192 4.11 -6.46 12.28
C PHE A 192 3.34 -5.28 11.67
N ALA A 193 3.49 -4.06 12.21
CA ALA A 193 2.77 -2.89 11.69
C ALA A 193 3.70 -1.84 11.08
N VAL A 194 4.67 -1.33 11.83
CA VAL A 194 5.50 -0.20 11.39
C VAL A 194 6.46 -0.61 10.29
N ALA A 195 7.25 -1.66 10.49
CA ALA A 195 8.28 -2.06 9.53
C ALA A 195 7.69 -2.52 8.18
N PRO A 196 6.66 -3.40 8.14
CA PRO A 196 6.00 -3.77 6.89
C PRO A 196 5.38 -2.56 6.19
N ALA A 197 4.64 -1.71 6.91
CA ALA A 197 4.02 -0.52 6.32
C ALA A 197 5.05 0.44 5.71
N LEU A 198 6.24 0.56 6.30
CA LEU A 198 7.29 1.40 5.74
C LEU A 198 7.97 0.75 4.52
N GLY A 199 8.43 -0.50 4.65
CA GLY A 199 9.19 -1.18 3.60
C GLY A 199 8.33 -1.56 2.40
N GLU A 200 7.15 -2.13 2.62
CA GLU A 200 6.26 -2.57 1.55
C GLU A 200 5.68 -1.39 0.78
N GLU A 201 5.20 -0.33 1.45
CA GLU A 201 4.69 0.85 0.72
C GLU A 201 5.78 1.50 -0.13
N LEU A 202 7.01 1.55 0.37
CA LEU A 202 8.14 2.07 -0.38
C LEU A 202 8.40 1.27 -1.66
N ILE A 203 8.39 -0.06 -1.60
CA ILE A 203 8.61 -0.93 -2.77
C ILE A 203 7.40 -0.89 -3.69
N PHE A 204 6.21 -1.22 -3.19
CA PHE A 204 5.03 -1.43 -4.01
C PHE A 204 4.43 -0.14 -4.53
N ARG A 205 4.34 0.92 -3.73
CA ARG A 205 3.74 2.20 -4.17
C ARG A 205 4.82 3.14 -4.66
N GLY A 206 5.92 3.21 -3.92
CA GLY A 206 7.00 4.15 -4.19
C GLY A 206 7.87 3.80 -5.41
N VAL A 207 8.04 2.52 -5.73
CA VAL A 207 8.88 2.09 -6.87
C VAL A 207 8.03 1.39 -7.94
N ILE A 208 7.47 0.23 -7.65
CA ILE A 208 6.73 -0.61 -8.60
C ILE A 208 5.52 0.16 -9.18
N GLY A 209 4.62 0.60 -8.31
CA GLY A 209 3.35 1.23 -8.68
C GLY A 209 3.52 2.49 -9.50
N ARG A 210 4.51 3.32 -9.15
CA ARG A 210 4.89 4.50 -9.93
C ARG A 210 5.27 4.16 -11.37
N GLY A 211 6.02 3.07 -11.58
CA GLY A 211 6.41 2.63 -12.93
C GLY A 211 5.26 1.99 -13.71
N LEU A 212 4.48 1.12 -13.07
CA LEU A 212 3.40 0.41 -13.74
C LEU A 212 2.24 1.35 -14.12
N VAL A 213 1.85 2.27 -13.23
CA VAL A 213 0.85 3.29 -13.54
C VAL A 213 1.33 4.20 -14.67
N ALA A 214 2.62 4.55 -14.69
CA ALA A 214 3.14 5.42 -15.74
C ALA A 214 3.22 4.77 -17.13
N ARG A 215 3.28 3.44 -17.18
CA ARG A 215 3.38 2.70 -18.45
C ARG A 215 2.04 2.24 -18.98
N TRP A 216 1.12 1.89 -18.08
CA TRP A 216 -0.14 1.23 -18.46
C TRP A 216 -1.39 1.96 -17.98
N GLY A 217 -1.22 3.14 -17.39
CA GLY A 217 -2.32 3.93 -16.84
C GLY A 217 -2.78 3.47 -15.47
N MET A 218 -3.65 4.28 -14.90
CA MET A 218 -4.14 4.14 -13.53
C MET A 218 -4.70 2.76 -13.21
N ILE A 219 -5.69 2.27 -13.96
CA ILE A 219 -6.39 1.03 -13.61
C ILE A 219 -5.47 -0.20 -13.71
N PRO A 220 -4.81 -0.48 -14.86
CA PRO A 220 -3.93 -1.66 -14.95
C PRO A 220 -2.72 -1.57 -14.02
N GLY A 221 -2.16 -0.37 -13.84
CA GLY A 221 -1.03 -0.15 -12.92
C GLY A 221 -1.39 -0.42 -11.46
N ILE A 222 -2.55 0.07 -10.99
CA ILE A 222 -3.05 -0.20 -9.64
C ILE A 222 -3.30 -1.70 -9.45
N LEU A 223 -4.03 -2.33 -10.37
CA LEU A 223 -4.40 -3.75 -10.24
C LEU A 223 -3.17 -4.65 -10.22
N LEU A 224 -2.23 -4.45 -11.14
CA LEU A 224 -1.03 -5.28 -11.20
C LEU A 224 -0.10 -5.07 -9.99
N THR A 225 0.03 -3.83 -9.52
CA THR A 225 0.77 -3.55 -8.27
C THR A 225 0.11 -4.23 -7.07
N SER A 226 -1.23 -4.22 -7.01
CA SER A 226 -1.99 -4.84 -5.92
C SER A 226 -1.88 -6.37 -5.95
N VAL A 227 -1.84 -6.97 -7.13
CA VAL A 227 -1.58 -8.41 -7.31
C VAL A 227 -0.17 -8.76 -6.87
N LEU A 228 0.84 -7.97 -7.23
CA LEU A 228 2.22 -8.20 -6.77
C LEU A 228 2.34 -8.04 -5.24
N PHE A 229 1.66 -7.06 -4.65
CA PHE A 229 1.59 -6.88 -3.19
C PHE A 229 0.92 -8.08 -2.51
N ALA A 230 -0.23 -8.54 -3.03
CA ALA A 230 -0.91 -9.72 -2.53
C ALA A 230 -0.03 -10.98 -2.62
N ALA A 231 0.61 -11.20 -3.78
CA ALA A 231 1.50 -12.34 -4.02
C ALA A 231 2.79 -12.30 -3.18
N ALA A 232 3.11 -11.18 -2.54
CA ALA A 232 4.20 -11.08 -1.57
C ALA A 232 3.91 -11.85 -0.28
N HIS A 233 2.68 -12.33 -0.10
CA HIS A 233 2.28 -13.16 1.01
C HIS A 233 2.24 -14.62 0.52
N VAL A 234 3.12 -15.49 1.05
CA VAL A 234 3.26 -16.90 0.57
C VAL A 234 1.94 -17.66 0.66
N HIS A 235 1.21 -17.46 1.75
CA HIS A 235 0.00 -18.21 2.04
C HIS A 235 -1.16 -17.78 1.11
N PRO A 236 -1.70 -18.68 0.26
CA PRO A 236 -2.67 -18.32 -0.78
C PRO A 236 -3.92 -17.60 -0.26
N VAL A 237 -4.47 -18.09 0.87
CA VAL A 237 -5.64 -17.46 1.51
C VAL A 237 -5.33 -16.03 1.96
N HIS A 238 -4.16 -15.81 2.57
CA HIS A 238 -3.78 -14.49 3.04
C HIS A 238 -3.51 -13.54 1.87
N ALA A 239 -2.81 -13.99 0.83
CA ALA A 239 -2.60 -13.25 -0.40
C ALA A 239 -3.93 -12.75 -1.01
N LEU A 240 -4.90 -13.65 -1.15
CA LEU A 240 -6.22 -13.27 -1.67
C LEU A 240 -6.96 -12.31 -0.73
N ALA A 241 -6.89 -12.54 0.58
CA ALA A 241 -7.55 -11.70 1.58
C ALA A 241 -7.04 -10.25 1.59
N VAL A 242 -5.75 -10.02 1.32
CA VAL A 242 -5.14 -8.68 1.33
C VAL A 242 -5.15 -8.01 -0.05
N LEU A 243 -5.60 -8.68 -1.11
CA LEU A 243 -5.72 -8.05 -2.43
C LEU A 243 -6.61 -6.79 -2.43
N PRO A 244 -7.80 -6.77 -1.77
CA PRO A 244 -8.61 -5.56 -1.64
C PRO A 244 -7.87 -4.42 -0.93
N MET A 245 -7.12 -4.73 0.14
CA MET A 245 -6.26 -3.79 0.85
C MET A 245 -5.22 -3.19 -0.10
N GLY A 246 -4.59 -4.04 -0.93
CA GLY A 246 -3.64 -3.63 -1.96
C GLY A 246 -4.17 -2.53 -2.88
N ILE A 247 -5.40 -2.71 -3.34
CA ILE A 247 -6.13 -1.77 -4.22
C ILE A 247 -6.46 -0.48 -3.47
N VAL A 248 -7.02 -0.58 -2.27
CA VAL A 248 -7.41 0.58 -1.45
C VAL A 248 -6.20 1.45 -1.12
N LEU A 249 -5.07 0.86 -0.74
CA LEU A 249 -3.81 1.57 -0.48
C LEU A 249 -3.33 2.37 -1.70
N HIS A 250 -3.37 1.78 -2.89
CA HIS A 250 -2.99 2.51 -4.10
C HIS A 250 -4.00 3.62 -4.43
N TYR A 251 -5.29 3.36 -4.20
CA TYR A 251 -6.34 4.35 -4.35
C TYR A 251 -6.14 5.56 -3.42
N VAL A 252 -5.85 5.36 -2.13
CA VAL A 252 -5.56 6.48 -1.22
C VAL A 252 -4.27 7.21 -1.58
N TYR A 253 -3.26 6.51 -2.11
CA TYR A 253 -2.08 7.18 -2.64
C TYR A 253 -2.42 8.10 -3.82
N TYR A 254 -3.28 7.61 -4.73
CA TYR A 254 -3.73 8.36 -5.89
C TYR A 254 -4.57 9.59 -5.52
N THR A 255 -5.49 9.48 -4.56
CA THR A 255 -6.39 10.58 -4.18
C THR A 255 -5.69 11.64 -3.33
N THR A 256 -4.83 11.25 -2.41
CA THR A 256 -4.13 12.17 -1.51
C THR A 256 -2.86 12.75 -2.12
N LYS A 257 -2.29 12.09 -3.15
CA LYS A 257 -0.98 12.43 -3.74
C LYS A 257 0.12 12.54 -2.68
N SER A 258 0.02 11.73 -1.62
CA SER A 258 0.97 11.70 -0.52
C SER A 258 1.35 10.28 -0.15
N PHE A 259 2.66 10.02 -0.05
CA PHE A 259 3.19 8.72 0.42
C PHE A 259 2.76 8.39 1.85
N TRP A 260 2.53 9.40 2.68
CA TRP A 260 2.13 9.20 4.07
C TRP A 260 0.72 8.63 4.22
N ALA A 261 -0.17 8.83 3.24
CA ALA A 261 -1.53 8.31 3.28
C ALA A 261 -1.62 6.77 3.25
N PRO A 262 -1.07 6.08 2.24
CA PRO A 262 -1.09 4.62 2.23
C PRO A 262 -0.27 4.04 3.39
N LEU A 263 0.87 4.64 3.74
CA LEU A 263 1.67 4.21 4.89
C LEU A 263 0.87 4.27 6.20
N TYR A 264 0.15 5.37 6.43
CA TYR A 264 -0.70 5.53 7.62
C TYR A 264 -1.82 4.49 7.67
N LEU A 265 -2.52 4.28 6.55
CA LEU A 265 -3.62 3.30 6.48
C LEU A 265 -3.11 1.86 6.63
N HIS A 266 -1.98 1.52 6.01
CA HIS A 266 -1.36 0.20 6.13
C HIS A 266 -0.91 -0.05 7.57
N PHE A 267 -0.17 0.89 8.17
CA PHE A 267 0.18 0.84 9.59
C PHE A 267 -1.06 0.67 10.47
N GLY A 268 -2.12 1.45 10.25
CA GLY A 268 -3.35 1.39 11.05
C GLY A 268 -4.05 0.04 10.95
N ASN A 269 -4.12 -0.55 9.75
CA ASN A 269 -4.69 -1.86 9.52
C ASN A 269 -3.91 -2.96 10.25
N ASN A 270 -2.58 -2.95 10.15
CA ASN A 270 -1.75 -3.96 10.80
C ASN A 270 -1.69 -3.76 12.32
N ALA A 271 -1.67 -2.50 12.78
CA ALA A 271 -1.76 -2.19 14.20
C ALA A 271 -3.09 -2.68 14.78
N PHE A 272 -4.20 -2.52 14.06
CA PHE A 272 -5.48 -3.10 14.46
C PHE A 272 -5.39 -4.62 14.57
N ALA A 273 -4.77 -5.32 13.61
CA ALA A 273 -4.57 -6.76 13.68
C ALA A 273 -3.72 -7.20 14.89
N VAL A 274 -2.62 -6.50 15.18
CA VAL A 274 -1.76 -6.77 16.36
C VAL A 274 -2.53 -6.55 17.67
N LEU A 275 -3.31 -5.48 17.76
CA LEU A 275 -4.13 -5.21 18.95
C LEU A 275 -5.19 -6.31 19.11
N MET A 276 -5.76 -6.78 18.01
CA MET A 276 -6.73 -7.88 17.97
C MET A 276 -6.10 -9.28 18.01
N SER A 277 -4.78 -9.42 18.13
CA SER A 277 -4.12 -10.71 18.42
C SER A 277 -3.56 -10.80 19.85
N GLY A 278 -3.51 -9.68 20.56
CA GLY A 278 -2.94 -9.57 21.91
C GLY A 278 -3.97 -9.73 23.04
N PRO A 279 -3.64 -9.24 24.26
CA PRO A 279 -4.52 -9.35 25.42
C PRO A 279 -5.87 -8.63 25.29
N LEU A 280 -5.96 -7.64 24.39
CA LEU A 280 -7.21 -6.92 24.10
C LEU A 280 -8.28 -7.85 23.51
N SER A 281 -7.89 -8.92 22.81
CA SER A 281 -8.80 -9.90 22.23
C SER A 281 -9.49 -10.78 23.26
N ALA A 282 -8.92 -10.91 24.47
CA ALA A 282 -9.51 -11.71 25.55
C ALA A 282 -10.89 -11.18 26.02
N HIS A 283 -11.30 -10.00 25.57
CA HIS A 283 -12.59 -9.37 25.88
C HIS A 283 -13.52 -9.26 24.66
N GLY A 284 -13.11 -9.72 23.47
CA GLY A 284 -13.96 -9.74 22.28
C GLY A 284 -14.74 -11.05 22.22
N GLY A 285 -16.07 -11.01 22.32
CA GLY A 285 -16.90 -12.20 22.24
C GLY A 285 -16.77 -12.92 20.89
N ASP A 286 -16.94 -14.25 20.91
CA ASP A 286 -17.04 -15.14 19.73
C ASP A 286 -18.30 -14.88 18.87
N GLY A 287 -18.80 -13.63 18.85
CA GLY A 287 -20.00 -13.24 18.16
C GLY A 287 -19.81 -13.31 16.64
N GLU A 288 -20.63 -14.13 15.98
CA GLU A 288 -20.72 -14.09 14.52
C GLU A 288 -21.09 -12.68 14.07
N ILE A 289 -20.33 -12.14 13.11
CA ILE A 289 -20.66 -10.85 12.50
C ILE A 289 -22.00 -11.01 11.76
N THR A 290 -23.02 -10.32 12.26
CA THR A 290 -24.35 -10.35 11.65
C THR A 290 -24.31 -9.80 10.22
N PHE A 291 -25.21 -10.28 9.35
CA PHE A 291 -25.33 -9.75 7.99
C PHE A 291 -25.52 -8.23 7.96
N SER A 292 -26.32 -7.69 8.89
CA SER A 292 -26.51 -6.24 9.03
C SER A 292 -25.22 -5.51 9.37
N ALA A 293 -24.41 -6.05 10.29
CA ALA A 293 -23.13 -5.45 10.64
C ALA A 293 -22.17 -5.47 9.44
N LEU A 294 -22.07 -6.60 8.72
CA LEU A 294 -21.25 -6.70 7.52
C LEU A 294 -21.70 -5.71 6.44
N LEU A 295 -23.01 -5.57 6.22
CA LEU A 295 -23.55 -4.59 5.27
C LEU A 295 -23.20 -3.15 5.70
N THR A 296 -23.31 -2.81 6.98
CA THR A 296 -22.92 -1.49 7.50
C THR A 296 -21.43 -1.22 7.27
N VAL A 297 -20.56 -2.22 7.49
CA VAL A 297 -19.12 -2.11 7.22
C VAL A 297 -18.83 -1.89 5.74
N LEU A 298 -19.49 -2.63 4.85
CA LEU A 298 -19.29 -2.46 3.41
C LEU A 298 -19.76 -1.09 2.92
N LEU A 299 -20.91 -0.63 3.42
CA LEU A 299 -21.43 0.70 3.08
C LEU A 299 -20.53 1.82 3.62
N SER A 300 -20.01 1.69 4.84
CA SER A 300 -19.10 2.69 5.40
C SER A 300 -17.79 2.76 4.61
N LEU A 301 -17.24 1.61 4.21
CA LEU A 301 -16.07 1.54 3.32
C LEU A 301 -16.32 2.30 2.01
N VAL A 302 -17.43 2.02 1.33
CA VAL A 302 -17.79 2.68 0.06
C VAL A 302 -17.96 4.20 0.26
N VAL A 303 -18.63 4.62 1.33
CA VAL A 303 -18.87 6.04 1.63
C VAL A 303 -17.56 6.77 1.90
N PHE A 304 -16.65 6.22 2.71
CA PHE A 304 -15.37 6.87 3.00
C PHE A 304 -14.47 6.92 1.77
N LEU A 305 -14.46 5.88 0.93
CA LEU A 305 -13.75 5.90 -0.35
C LEU A 305 -14.32 6.97 -1.29
N ALA A 306 -15.65 7.15 -1.33
CA ALA A 306 -16.29 8.20 -2.10
C ALA A 306 -15.94 9.61 -1.58
N PHE A 307 -15.90 9.82 -0.26
CA PHE A 307 -15.46 11.10 0.31
C PHE A 307 -13.97 11.38 0.04
N LEU A 308 -13.12 10.35 0.06
CA LEU A 308 -11.72 10.49 -0.37
C LEU A 308 -11.61 10.87 -1.85
N TRP A 309 -12.49 10.37 -2.72
CA TRP A 309 -12.53 10.79 -4.13
C TRP A 309 -12.92 12.25 -4.27
N GLN A 310 -13.93 12.68 -3.51
CA GLN A 310 -14.44 14.04 -3.54
C GLN A 310 -13.35 15.01 -3.10
N THR A 311 -12.74 14.76 -1.94
CA THR A 311 -11.64 15.54 -1.33
C THR A 311 -10.27 15.32 -1.96
N ARG A 312 -10.19 14.63 -3.10
CA ARG A 312 -8.90 14.31 -3.72
C ARG A 312 -8.12 15.58 -4.03
N VAL A 313 -6.81 15.49 -3.91
CA VAL A 313 -5.89 16.56 -4.27
C VAL A 313 -5.88 16.70 -5.79
N ARG A 314 -6.23 17.89 -6.28
CA ARG A 314 -6.18 18.25 -7.69
C ARG A 314 -5.11 19.29 -7.93
N TYR A 315 -4.38 19.12 -9.03
CA TYR A 315 -3.48 20.14 -9.54
C TYR A 315 -4.25 20.97 -10.55
N VAL A 316 -4.21 22.28 -10.40
CA VAL A 316 -4.95 23.22 -11.24
C VAL A 316 -3.94 24.17 -11.88
N LEU A 317 -4.08 24.37 -13.19
CA LEU A 317 -3.30 25.33 -13.97
C LEU A 317 -3.74 26.76 -13.64
N GLU A 318 -2.98 27.76 -14.08
CA GLU A 318 -3.31 29.18 -13.85
C GLU A 318 -4.66 29.60 -14.48
N ASP A 319 -5.10 28.91 -15.52
CA ASP A 319 -6.38 29.11 -16.21
C ASP A 319 -7.58 28.44 -15.51
N GLY A 320 -7.34 27.70 -14.42
CA GLY A 320 -8.38 27.01 -13.66
C GLY A 320 -8.68 25.58 -14.13
N GLU A 321 -8.04 25.09 -15.20
CA GLU A 321 -8.21 23.71 -15.66
C GLU A 321 -7.45 22.70 -14.77
N GLU A 322 -8.05 21.52 -14.57
CA GLU A 322 -7.40 20.44 -13.81
C GLU A 322 -6.25 19.87 -14.64
N TRP A 323 -5.02 20.05 -14.15
CA TRP A 323 -3.85 19.44 -14.76
C TRP A 323 -3.94 17.92 -14.65
N SER A 324 -3.87 17.27 -15.80
CA SER A 324 -3.78 15.83 -15.94
C SER A 324 -2.72 15.52 -16.99
N ASP A 325 -1.84 14.57 -16.71
CA ASP A 325 -0.91 14.03 -17.70
C ASP A 325 -1.52 12.89 -18.53
N GLY A 326 -2.85 12.80 -18.58
CA GLY A 326 -3.57 11.65 -19.14
C GLY A 326 -3.74 10.50 -18.15
N GLY A 327 -3.50 10.70 -16.85
CA GLY A 327 -3.63 9.67 -15.82
C GLY A 327 -2.45 8.70 -15.80
N LEU A 328 -1.29 9.16 -16.26
CA LEU A 328 -0.07 8.40 -16.52
C LEU A 328 1.04 8.76 -15.53
N THR A 329 0.76 9.50 -14.46
CA THR A 329 1.77 9.70 -13.42
C THR A 329 1.19 9.99 -12.05
N LEU A 330 1.83 9.36 -11.06
CA LEU A 330 1.73 9.71 -9.66
C LEU A 330 2.80 10.75 -9.27
N GLU A 331 3.74 11.07 -10.18
CA GLU A 331 4.77 12.07 -9.92
C GLU A 331 4.19 13.48 -9.93
N LEU A 332 4.80 14.34 -9.12
CA LEU A 332 4.47 15.75 -9.08
C LEU A 332 5.07 16.44 -10.32
N PRO A 333 4.33 17.30 -11.01
CA PRO A 333 4.94 18.17 -12.02
C PRO A 333 5.85 19.15 -11.29
N THR A 334 7.15 18.96 -11.40
CA THR A 334 8.15 19.87 -10.82
C THR A 334 8.40 21.09 -11.70
N GLU A 335 7.96 21.05 -12.96
CA GLU A 335 8.28 22.02 -14.01
C GLU A 335 7.11 22.93 -14.38
N VAL A 336 5.92 22.69 -13.82
CA VAL A 336 4.70 23.48 -14.13
C VAL A 336 4.28 24.24 -12.87
N PRO A 337 4.15 25.58 -12.91
CA PRO A 337 3.55 26.33 -11.81
C PRO A 337 2.09 25.90 -11.68
N LEU A 338 1.76 25.25 -10.56
CA LEU A 338 0.44 24.67 -10.30
C LEU A 338 -0.08 25.15 -8.96
N HIS A 339 -1.35 25.55 -8.94
CA HIS A 339 -2.08 25.78 -7.70
C HIS A 339 -2.78 24.49 -7.29
N ARG A 340 -2.69 24.16 -5.99
CA ARG A 340 -3.45 23.03 -5.45
C ARG A 340 -4.84 23.51 -5.11
N SER A 341 -5.83 22.83 -5.64
CA SER A 341 -7.20 22.97 -5.16
C SER A 341 -7.51 21.75 -4.31
N TYR A 342 -7.80 22.01 -3.04
CA TYR A 342 -8.56 21.07 -2.24
C TYR A 342 -10.02 21.45 -2.51
N SER A 343 -10.85 20.50 -2.94
CA SER A 343 -12.26 20.71 -2.68
C SER A 343 -12.39 20.66 -1.17
N CYS A 344 -12.54 21.81 -0.52
CA CYS A 344 -13.07 21.80 0.84
C CYS A 344 -14.31 20.95 0.79
N LEU A 345 -14.43 19.99 1.71
CA LEU A 345 -15.75 19.55 2.10
C LEU A 345 -16.48 20.83 2.46
N SER A 346 -17.42 21.29 1.62
CA SER A 346 -18.39 22.26 2.11
C SER A 346 -19.02 21.54 3.29
N TRP A 347 -18.80 22.04 4.50
CA TRP A 347 -19.23 21.43 5.77
C TRP A 347 -20.76 21.41 5.92
N HIS A 348 -21.49 21.25 4.82
CA HIS A 348 -22.91 20.95 4.74
C HIS A 348 -23.16 19.43 4.73
N LEU A 349 -22.28 18.63 5.35
CA LEU A 349 -22.66 17.32 5.89
C LEU A 349 -23.41 17.56 7.20
N SER A 350 -24.65 18.00 7.05
CA SER A 350 -25.67 18.08 8.09
C SER A 350 -25.86 16.71 8.74
N LEU A 351 -25.15 16.40 9.83
CA LEU A 351 -25.35 15.20 10.68
C LEU A 351 -25.24 13.81 9.99
N GLY A 352 -25.37 13.70 8.67
CA GLY A 352 -25.53 12.45 7.92
C GLY A 352 -24.23 11.73 7.58
N GLY A 353 -23.07 12.41 7.68
CA GLY A 353 -21.76 11.76 7.60
C GLY A 353 -21.33 11.11 8.92
N LEU A 354 -21.87 11.60 10.04
CA LEU A 354 -21.67 10.99 11.37
C LEU A 354 -22.62 9.82 11.61
N VAL A 355 -23.77 9.76 10.93
CA VAL A 355 -24.74 8.65 11.08
C VAL A 355 -24.13 7.28 10.73
N PRO A 356 -23.35 7.09 9.66
CA PRO A 356 -22.63 5.84 9.41
C PRO A 356 -21.57 5.54 10.45
N LEU A 357 -20.83 6.54 10.95
CA LEU A 357 -19.78 6.35 11.95
C LEU A 357 -20.37 6.00 13.33
N VAL A 358 -21.42 6.71 13.76
CA VAL A 358 -22.15 6.46 15.00
C VAL A 358 -22.91 5.14 14.88
N GLY A 359 -23.54 4.85 13.75
CA GLY A 359 -24.16 3.55 13.48
C GLY A 359 -23.16 2.40 13.49
N PHE A 360 -21.96 2.60 12.92
CA PHE A 360 -20.86 1.65 12.95
C PHE A 360 -20.33 1.44 14.37
N LEU A 361 -20.05 2.51 15.13
CA LEU A 361 -19.57 2.42 16.51
C LEU A 361 -20.61 1.78 17.43
N ILE A 362 -21.89 2.10 17.26
CA ILE A 362 -22.99 1.49 18.02
C ILE A 362 -23.12 0.01 17.67
N ALA A 363 -23.15 -0.36 16.38
CA ALA A 363 -23.25 -1.74 15.95
C ALA A 363 -22.03 -2.57 16.39
N TYR A 364 -20.83 -2.01 16.32
CA TYR A 364 -19.60 -2.66 16.77
C TYR A 364 -19.58 -2.82 18.29
N SER A 365 -20.00 -1.80 19.06
CA SER A 365 -20.09 -1.88 20.52
C SER A 365 -21.20 -2.79 21.04
N ALA A 366 -22.20 -3.11 20.21
CA ALA A 366 -23.27 -4.05 20.57
C ALA A 366 -22.87 -5.52 20.36
N HIS A 367 -21.69 -5.77 19.78
CA HIS A 367 -21.17 -7.10 19.45
C HIS A 367 -19.81 -7.40 20.11
N LEU A 368 -19.20 -6.43 20.79
CA LEU A 368 -18.22 -6.65 21.86
C LEU A 368 -18.96 -6.94 23.16
#